data_AF-A0A0E2YXP9-F1
#
_entry.id   AF-A0A0E2YXP9-F1
#
_cell.length_a   1.000
_cell.length_b   1.000
_cell.length_c   1.000
_cell.angle_alpha   90.00
_cell.angle_beta   90.00
_cell.angle_gamma   90.00
#
_symmetry.space_group_name_H-M   'P 1'
#
loop_
_entity.id
_entity.type
_entity.pdbx_description
1 polymer ?
#
loop_
_entity_poly.entity_id
_entity_poly.type
_entity_poly.pdbx_seq_one_letter_code
_entity_poly.pdbx_strand_id
1 'polypeptide(L)' 'PVQKGNFPGVILIHEWWGLNDNIKGMARGLAAHGYVALAVDLYAGQVATTSDGARKLLLSFDEQKAMSNIDAAV' A
#
# COMPACT_ATOMS: atom_id res chain seq x y z
N PRO A 1 7.86 -13.45 1.17
CA PRO A 1 8.92 -14.48 1.21
C PRO A 1 8.67 -15.58 0.17
N VAL A 2 9.72 -16.05 -0.50
CA VAL A 2 9.67 -17.17 -1.46
C VAL A 2 9.50 -18.54 -0.77
N GLN A 3 9.69 -18.60 0.54
CA GLN A 3 9.55 -19.81 1.35
C GLN A 3 8.38 -19.67 2.32
N LYS A 4 7.75 -20.79 2.67
CA LYS A 4 6.75 -20.84 3.75
C LYS A 4 7.44 -20.82 5.11
N GLY A 5 6.89 -20.09 6.06
CA GLY A 5 7.42 -19.98 7.42
C GLY A 5 6.83 -18.78 8.16
N ASN A 6 7.18 -18.66 9.45
CA ASN A 6 6.86 -17.46 10.22
C ASN A 6 7.93 -16.40 9.97
N PHE A 7 7.50 -15.24 9.50
CA PHE A 7 8.35 -14.10 9.19
C PHE A 7 7.75 -12.84 9.83
N PRO A 8 8.57 -11.84 10.19
CA PRO A 8 8.06 -10.54 10.62
C PRO A 8 7.14 -9.92 9.56
N GLY A 9 6.01 -9.38 10.01
CA GLY A 9 5.05 -8.67 9.17
C GLY A 9 5.40 -7.19 9.04
N VAL A 10 5.18 -6.62 7.86
CA VAL A 10 5.32 -5.18 7.58
C VAL A 10 4.11 -4.71 6.77
N ILE A 11 3.47 -3.64 7.23
CA ILE A 11 2.42 -2.95 6.47
C ILE A 11 3.07 -1.73 5.79
N LEU A 12 2.89 -1.63 4.47
CA LEU A 12 3.35 -0.50 3.68
C LEU A 12 2.15 0.36 3.28
N ILE A 13 2.22 1.63 3.62
CA ILE A 13 1.29 2.65 3.19
C ILE A 13 1.96 3.45 2.07
N HIS A 14 1.31 3.51 0.91
CA HIS A 14 1.80 4.31 -0.20
C HIS A 14 1.59 5.81 0.08
N GLU A 15 2.34 6.65 -0.62
CA GLU A 15 2.17 8.10 -0.56
C GLU A 15 1.06 8.60 -1.51
N TRP A 16 0.85 9.92 -1.57
CA TRP A 16 -0.21 10.62 -2.32
C TRP A 16 -0.31 10.27 -3.83
N TRP A 17 0.68 9.60 -4.42
CA TRP A 17 0.64 9.08 -5.80
C TRP A 17 -0.15 7.78 -5.95
N GLY A 18 -0.49 7.07 -4.86
CA GLY A 18 -1.17 5.76 -4.91
C GLY A 18 -0.22 4.57 -4.85
N LEU A 19 -0.77 3.34 -4.92
CA LEU A 19 0.01 2.09 -4.92
C LEU A 19 0.75 1.86 -6.25
N ASN A 20 1.81 2.63 -6.47
CA ASN A 20 2.62 2.61 -7.68
C ASN A 20 3.68 1.48 -7.67
N ASP A 21 4.40 1.35 -8.79
CA ASP A 21 5.40 0.29 -8.97
C ASP A 21 6.62 0.43 -8.04
N ASN A 22 6.92 1.63 -7.56
CA ASN A 22 7.97 1.85 -6.58
C ASN A 22 7.59 1.22 -5.23
N ILE A 23 6.40 1.51 -4.71
CA ILE A 23 5.92 0.89 -3.46
C ILE A 23 5.79 -0.64 -3.60
N LYS A 24 5.26 -1.13 -4.73
CA LYS A 24 5.20 -2.57 -5.00
C LYS A 24 6.61 -3.19 -5.07
N GLY A 25 7.57 -2.47 -5.62
CA GLY A 25 8.98 -2.84 -5.66
C GLY A 25 9.59 -2.97 -4.26
N MET A 26 9.32 -2.00 -3.38
CA MET A 26 9.76 -2.05 -1.98
C MET A 26 9.13 -3.22 -1.22
N ALA A 27 7.84 -3.50 -1.42
CA ALA A 27 7.18 -4.66 -0.83
C ALA A 27 7.80 -5.98 -1.30
N ARG A 28 8.13 -6.11 -2.59
CA ARG A 28 8.88 -7.26 -3.13
C ARG A 28 10.28 -7.36 -2.53
N GLY A 29 10.96 -6.23 -2.35
CA GLY A 29 12.27 -6.16 -1.69
C GLY A 29 12.22 -6.70 -0.26
N LEU A 30 11.27 -6.22 0.55
CA LEU A 30 11.04 -6.73 1.91
C LEU A 30 10.72 -8.23 1.90
N ALA A 31 9.89 -8.68 0.96
CA ALA A 31 9.59 -10.10 0.80
C ALA A 31 10.84 -10.94 0.48
N ALA A 32 11.81 -10.41 -0.27
CA ALA A 32 13.08 -11.06 -0.55
C ALA A 32 14.01 -11.10 0.67
N HIS A 33 13.88 -10.17 1.62
CA HIS A 33 14.65 -10.11 2.86
C HIS A 33 13.99 -10.85 4.04
N GLY A 34 12.97 -11.68 3.78
CA GLY A 34 12.33 -12.49 4.82
C GLY A 34 11.27 -11.75 5.63
N TYR A 35 10.55 -10.81 5.02
CA TYR A 35 9.35 -10.20 5.61
C TYR A 35 8.07 -10.62 4.89
N VAL A 36 6.96 -10.70 5.61
CA VAL A 36 5.62 -10.68 5.01
C VAL A 36 5.21 -9.23 4.84
N ALA A 37 5.19 -8.73 3.61
CA ALA A 37 4.86 -7.35 3.30
C ALA A 37 3.43 -7.24 2.75
N LEU A 38 2.58 -6.45 3.40
CA LEU A 38 1.26 -6.06 2.92
C LEU A 38 1.31 -4.61 2.46
N ALA A 39 1.25 -4.38 1.15
CA ALA A 39 1.10 -3.03 0.60
C ALA A 39 -0.39 -2.71 0.46
N VAL A 40 -0.87 -1.72 1.20
CA VAL A 40 -2.28 -1.33 1.25
C VAL A 40 -2.59 -0.39 0.10
N ASP A 41 -3.70 -0.61 -0.60
CA ASP A 41 -4.20 0.28 -1.64
C ASP A 41 -5.32 1.18 -1.08
N LEU A 42 -4.97 2.42 -0.75
CA LEU A 42 -5.89 3.40 -0.19
C LEU A 42 -6.73 4.12 -1.27
N TYR A 43 -6.35 3.99 -2.55
CA TYR A 43 -7.01 4.66 -3.67
C TYR A 43 -7.72 3.69 -4.61
N ALA A 44 -8.02 2.47 -4.15
CA ALA A 44 -8.79 1.47 -4.88
C ALA A 44 -8.29 1.23 -6.32
N GLY A 45 -6.96 1.12 -6.49
CA GLY A 45 -6.29 0.85 -7.76
C GLY A 45 -5.88 2.10 -8.53
N GLN A 46 -6.25 3.30 -8.07
CA GLN A 46 -5.87 4.54 -8.74
C GLN A 46 -4.42 4.93 -8.40
N VAL A 47 -3.65 5.23 -9.45
CA VAL A 47 -2.28 5.73 -9.36
C VAL A 47 -2.16 6.99 -10.20
N ALA A 48 -1.69 8.08 -9.59
CA ALA A 48 -1.50 9.34 -10.27
C ALA A 48 -0.16 9.39 -11.01
N THR A 49 -0.13 10.13 -12.12
CA THR A 49 1.09 10.40 -12.92
C THR A 49 1.40 11.90 -13.04
N THR A 50 0.52 12.77 -12.54
CA THR A 50 0.71 14.22 -12.45
C THR A 50 0.37 14.73 -11.05
N SER A 51 1.00 15.83 -10.63
CA SER A 51 0.80 16.41 -9.29
C SER A 51 -0.66 16.80 -9.05
N ASP A 52 -1.36 17.27 -10.08
CA ASP A 52 -2.79 17.57 -10.01
C ASP A 52 -3.64 16.31 -9.83
N GLY A 53 -3.25 15.19 -10.48
CA GLY A 53 -3.88 13.90 -10.27
C GLY A 53 -3.71 13.39 -8.85
N ALA A 54 -2.48 13.46 -8.31
CA ALA A 54 -2.18 13.05 -6.93
C ALA A 54 -2.96 13.90 -5.92
N ARG A 55 -3.01 15.22 -6.14
CA ARG A 55 -3.82 16.14 -5.33
C ARG A 55 -5.31 15.77 -5.37
N LYS A 56 -5.86 15.40 -6.52
CA LYS A 56 -7.25 14.95 -6.63
C LYS A 56 -7.51 13.67 -5.84
N LEU A 57 -6.61 12.68 -5.94
CA LEU A 57 -6.73 11.43 -5.18
C LEU A 57 -6.72 11.69 -3.68
N LEU A 58 -5.80 12.54 -3.22
CA LEU A 58 -5.73 12.95 -1.82
C LEU A 58 -7.02 13.66 -1.36
N LEU A 59 -7.59 14.55 -2.17
CA LEU A 59 -8.83 15.25 -1.83
C LEU A 59 -10.06 14.34 -1.87
N SER A 60 -10.04 13.28 -2.68
CA SER A 60 -11.09 12.27 -2.72
C SER A 60 -10.91 11.16 -1.68
N PHE A 61 -9.84 11.21 -0.89
CA PHE A 61 -9.54 10.21 0.11
C PHE A 61 -10.59 10.25 1.22
N ASP A 62 -11.23 9.10 1.45
CA ASP A 62 -12.18 8.90 2.54
C ASP A 62 -11.47 8.17 3.68
N GLU A 63 -11.09 8.93 4.70
CA GLU A 63 -10.37 8.41 5.86
C GLU A 63 -11.21 7.41 6.67
N GLN A 64 -12.53 7.62 6.79
CA GLN A 64 -13.41 6.69 7.51
C GLN A 64 -13.46 5.34 6.79
N LYS A 65 -13.62 5.37 5.47
CA LYS A 65 -13.62 4.15 4.66
C LYS A 65 -12.25 3.45 4.72
N ALA A 66 -11.16 4.20 4.69
CA ALA A 66 -9.82 3.64 4.82
C ALA A 66 -9.60 2.95 6.16
N MET A 67 -9.96 3.61 7.27
CA MET A 67 -9.85 3.03 8.62
C MET A 67 -10.77 1.82 8.78
N SER A 68 -12.00 1.88 8.29
CA SER A 68 -12.92 0.73 8.32
C SER A 68 -12.37 -0.48 7.56
N ASN A 69 -11.66 -0.27 6.44
CA ASN A 69 -11.04 -1.36 5.68
C ASN A 69 -9.85 -1.96 6.43
N ILE A 70 -9.06 -1.13 7.13
CA ILE A 70 -7.93 -1.60 7.96
C ILE A 70 -8.46 -2.41 9.15
N ASP A 71 -9.50 -1.92 9.83
CA ASP A 71 -10.14 -2.59 10.97
C ASP A 71 -10.87 -3.89 10.57
N ALA A 72 -11.24 -4.06 9.30
CA ALA A 72 -11.87 -5.28 8.79
C ALA A 72 -10.85 -6.34 8.32
N ALA A 73 -9.57 -5.99 8.20
CA ALA A 73 -8.53 -6.89 7.70
C ALA A 73 -7.97 -7.87 8.76
N VAL A 74 -8.64 -7.98 9.92
CA VAL A 74 -8.24 -8.77 11.10
C VAL A 74 -8.84 -10.18 11.08
#